data_AF-A0A8I1S6E7-F1
#
_entry.id   AF-A0A8I1S6E7-F1
#
_cell.length_a   1.000
_cell.length_b   1.000
_cell.length_c   1.000
_cell.angle_alpha   90.00
_cell.angle_beta   90.00
_cell.angle_gamma   90.00
#
_symmetry.space_group_name_H-M   'P 1'
#
loop_
_entity.id
_entity.type
_entity.pdbx_description
1 polymer ?
#
loop_
_entity_poly.entity_id
_entity_poly.type
_entity_poly.pdbx_seq_one_letter_code
_entity_poly.pdbx_strand_id
1 'polypeptide(L)'
;MGRWHVLREPTVPILLLASVMHVVRRNVFDFLLFFGTAVLIVVDSRRITGRASEPEVPAAVRHRWLAAAAVALFAAIIALLPIAGGMVRIVVSACGLAALALVLVRPAAAPTPVAAGDAPGRLRGWWVWATVGVVTCLWELSSFIAQQVWPADQVNHPAASDLIGPLLTTWLGRAILLLLWGAAGYWLLHQLVTSGGRGAGTSAGMSGPPQAPPTEPSRTDGSRHSQPSGPSSPRWEAGR
;
A
#
# COMPACT_ATOMS: atom_id res chain seq x y z
N MET A 1 -19.16 9.77 6.50
CA MET A 1 -18.29 9.31 7.60
C MET A 1 -17.16 8.40 7.09
N GLY A 2 -16.39 8.82 6.07
CA GLY A 2 -15.41 7.95 5.37
C GLY A 2 -13.92 8.16 5.70
N ARG A 3 -13.57 8.97 6.72
CA ARG A 3 -12.20 9.48 6.93
C ARG A 3 -11.27 8.60 7.78
N TRP A 4 -11.77 7.53 8.39
CA TRP A 4 -11.00 6.72 9.35
C TRP A 4 -10.49 5.38 8.80
N HIS A 5 -10.68 5.10 7.51
CA HIS A 5 -10.20 3.85 6.91
C HIS A 5 -8.66 3.71 6.95
N VAL A 6 -7.94 4.83 6.90
CA VAL A 6 -6.47 4.86 6.96
C VAL A 6 -5.95 4.45 8.34
N LEU A 7 -6.68 4.74 9.40
CA LEU A 7 -6.34 4.24 10.75
C LEU A 7 -6.69 2.76 10.94
N ARG A 8 -7.48 2.17 10.02
CA ARG A 8 -7.76 0.73 10.01
C ARG A 8 -6.71 -0.05 9.24
N GLU A 9 -5.84 0.61 8.47
CA GLU A 9 -4.65 -0.02 7.92
C GLU A 9 -3.62 -0.15 9.04
N PRO A 10 -2.99 -1.33 9.21
CA PRO A 10 -2.12 -1.59 10.36
C PRO A 10 -0.85 -0.73 10.37
N THR A 11 -0.44 -0.22 9.22
CA THR A 11 0.80 0.53 9.06
C THR A 11 0.83 1.78 9.93
N VAL A 12 -0.21 2.62 9.87
CA VAL A 12 -0.26 3.89 10.63
C VAL A 12 -0.20 3.66 12.15
N PRO A 13 -1.06 2.82 12.77
CA PRO A 13 -0.99 2.57 14.20
C PRO A 13 0.32 1.91 14.63
N ILE A 14 0.92 1.02 13.83
CA ILE A 14 2.27 0.47 14.13
C ILE A 14 3.31 1.59 14.13
N LEU A 15 3.33 2.46 13.12
CA LEU A 15 4.28 3.57 13.04
C LEU A 15 4.09 4.56 14.20
N LEU A 16 2.85 4.83 14.60
CA LEU A 16 2.55 5.68 15.76
C LEU A 16 3.03 5.04 17.07
N LEU A 17 2.81 3.74 17.25
CA LEU A 17 3.30 3.01 18.42
C LEU A 17 4.83 3.01 18.47
N ALA A 18 5.49 2.75 17.33
CA ALA A 18 6.94 2.87 17.19
C ALA A 18 7.44 4.30 17.47
N SER A 19 6.67 5.33 17.12
CA SER A 19 7.04 6.72 17.45
C SER A 19 7.05 6.96 18.96
N VAL A 20 6.02 6.51 19.69
CA VAL A 20 5.96 6.61 21.16
C VAL A 20 7.15 5.90 21.81
N MET A 21 7.47 4.71 21.30
CA MET A 21 8.65 3.94 21.69
C MET A 21 9.96 4.73 21.57
N HIS A 22 10.18 5.40 20.44
CA HIS A 22 11.40 6.17 20.20
C HIS A 22 11.51 7.42 21.09
N VAL A 23 10.38 8.01 21.50
CA VAL A 23 10.36 9.08 22.51
C VAL A 23 10.91 8.58 23.86
N VAL A 24 10.46 7.39 24.30
CA VAL A 24 10.96 6.77 25.55
C VAL A 24 12.45 6.47 25.44
N ARG A 25 12.91 5.99 24.29
CA ARG A 25 14.33 5.75 23.99
C ARG A 25 15.17 7.02 23.79
N ARG A 26 14.56 8.22 23.81
CA ARG A 26 15.21 9.51 23.52
C ARG A 26 15.93 9.55 22.17
N ASN A 27 15.47 8.77 21.18
CA ASN A 27 16.01 8.80 19.83
C ASN A 27 15.16 9.71 18.93
N VAL A 28 15.53 10.98 18.85
CA VAL A 28 14.80 12.01 18.10
C VAL A 28 14.75 11.69 16.60
N PHE A 29 15.82 11.13 16.03
CA PHE A 29 15.88 10.82 14.60
C PHE A 29 14.86 9.76 14.21
N ASP A 30 14.81 8.65 14.96
CA ASP A 30 13.85 7.59 14.69
C ASP A 30 12.42 8.08 14.92
N PHE A 31 12.18 8.84 15.99
CA PHE A 31 10.87 9.44 16.22
C PHE A 31 10.40 10.27 15.01
N LEU A 32 11.24 11.17 14.50
CA LEU A 32 10.91 12.00 13.34
C LEU A 32 10.68 11.15 12.08
N LEU A 33 11.46 10.10 11.87
CA LEU A 33 11.31 9.19 10.73
C LEU A 33 9.96 8.47 10.78
N PHE A 34 9.66 7.79 11.89
CA PHE A 34 8.44 6.99 12.04
C PHE A 34 7.19 7.86 12.09
N PHE A 35 7.20 8.93 12.89
CA PHE A 35 6.06 9.84 13.01
C PHE A 35 5.85 10.63 11.71
N GLY A 36 6.92 11.15 11.11
CA GLY A 36 6.87 11.84 9.83
C GLY A 36 6.32 10.95 8.72
N THR A 37 6.73 9.68 8.66
CA THR A 37 6.19 8.70 7.72
C THR A 37 4.70 8.45 7.96
N ALA A 38 4.26 8.31 9.22
CA ALA A 38 2.85 8.15 9.54
C ALA A 38 2.01 9.36 9.10
N VAL A 39 2.49 10.58 9.39
CA VAL A 39 1.85 11.83 8.96
C VAL A 39 1.79 11.90 7.43
N LEU A 40 2.88 11.56 6.75
CA LEU A 40 2.94 11.55 5.30
C LEU A 40 1.91 10.59 4.70
N ILE A 41 1.78 9.36 5.23
CA ILE A 41 0.76 8.40 4.79
C ILE A 41 -0.66 8.95 5.01
N VAL A 42 -0.91 9.60 6.15
CA VAL A 42 -2.22 10.23 6.43
C VAL A 42 -2.50 11.41 5.50
N VAL A 43 -1.50 12.22 5.17
CA VAL A 43 -1.63 13.33 4.22
C VAL A 43 -1.83 12.80 2.80
N ASP A 44 -1.08 11.79 2.40
CA ASP A 44 -1.14 11.17 1.08
C ASP A 44 -2.46 10.43 0.84
N SER A 45 -2.97 9.71 1.84
CA SER A 45 -4.29 9.05 1.76
C SER A 45 -5.46 10.04 1.64
N ARG A 46 -5.38 11.21 2.29
CA ARG A 46 -6.35 12.31 2.11
C ARG A 46 -6.25 12.94 0.73
N ARG A 47 -5.05 12.92 0.17
CA ARG A 47 -4.72 13.34 -1.20
C ARG A 47 -5.29 12.34 -2.22
N ILE A 48 -5.26 11.03 -1.94
CA ILE A 48 -5.78 9.93 -2.78
C ILE A 48 -7.32 9.89 -2.81
N THR A 49 -8.02 10.31 -1.76
CA THR A 49 -9.50 10.28 -1.71
C THR A 49 -10.19 11.23 -2.70
N GLY A 50 -9.44 12.02 -3.47
CA GLY A 50 -9.91 12.80 -4.61
C GLY A 50 -9.19 12.50 -5.92
N ARG A 51 -8.50 11.35 -6.04
CA ARG A 51 -7.59 11.04 -7.17
C ARG A 51 -7.76 9.61 -7.68
N ALA A 52 -8.01 9.48 -8.97
CA ALA A 52 -7.97 8.20 -9.68
C ALA A 52 -7.46 8.43 -11.11
N SER A 53 -6.32 7.87 -11.50
CA SER A 53 -6.05 7.52 -12.91
C SER A 53 -5.11 6.32 -12.97
N GLU A 54 -5.08 5.71 -14.15
CA GLU A 54 -4.41 4.45 -14.46
C GLU A 54 -2.90 4.43 -14.16
N PRO A 55 -2.37 3.26 -13.78
CA PRO A 55 -0.95 3.08 -13.52
C PRO A 55 -0.17 3.21 -14.83
N GLU A 56 0.37 4.39 -15.11
CA GLU A 56 1.51 4.49 -16.01
C GLU A 56 2.66 3.74 -15.33
N VAL A 57 2.91 2.51 -15.78
CA VAL A 57 3.93 1.65 -15.22
C VAL A 57 5.26 2.41 -15.34
N PRO A 58 5.88 2.84 -14.22
CA PRO A 58 7.15 3.54 -14.32
C PRO A 58 8.12 2.62 -15.07
N ALA A 59 8.80 3.16 -16.08
CA ALA A 59 9.75 2.42 -16.94
C ALA A 59 10.83 1.66 -16.13
N ALA A 60 10.99 1.97 -14.85
CA ALA A 60 11.77 1.20 -13.88
C ALA A 60 11.34 -0.28 -13.76
N VAL A 61 10.06 -0.61 -13.92
CA VAL A 61 9.58 -2.02 -13.91
C VAL A 61 9.92 -2.73 -15.23
N ARG A 62 10.09 -2.00 -16.33
CA ARG A 62 10.53 -2.56 -17.62
C ARG A 62 11.96 -3.11 -17.55
N HIS A 63 12.78 -2.61 -16.64
CA HIS A 63 14.16 -3.05 -16.45
C HIS A 63 14.38 -3.59 -15.02
N ARG A 64 13.66 -4.66 -14.69
CA ARG A 64 13.74 -5.38 -13.39
C ARG A 64 15.18 -5.67 -12.95
N TRP A 65 16.06 -5.95 -13.92
CA TRP A 65 17.48 -6.20 -13.67
C TRP A 65 18.24 -4.93 -13.25
N LEU A 66 17.90 -3.74 -13.75
CA LEU A 66 18.50 -2.47 -13.31
C LEU A 66 18.11 -2.14 -11.87
N ALA A 67 16.85 -2.40 -11.49
CA ALA A 67 16.40 -2.22 -10.12
C ALA A 67 17.13 -3.19 -9.16
N ALA A 68 17.25 -4.47 -9.54
CA ALA A 68 18.01 -5.45 -8.76
C ALA A 68 19.50 -5.07 -8.66
N ALA A 69 20.11 -4.63 -9.77
CA ALA A 69 21.50 -4.17 -9.79
C ALA A 69 21.70 -2.92 -8.93
N ALA A 70 20.77 -1.96 -8.95
CA ALA A 70 20.83 -0.77 -8.10
C ALA A 70 20.70 -1.12 -6.61
N VAL A 71 19.79 -2.04 -6.24
CA VAL A 71 19.67 -2.55 -4.87
C VAL A 71 20.94 -3.27 -4.42
N ALA A 72 21.49 -4.14 -5.28
CA ALA A 72 22.72 -4.87 -4.97
C ALA A 72 23.93 -3.92 -4.83
N LEU A 73 24.06 -2.94 -5.72
CA LEU A 73 25.11 -1.93 -5.67
C LEU A 73 24.99 -1.07 -4.41
N PHE A 74 23.78 -0.61 -4.09
CA PHE A 74 23.51 0.13 -2.85
C PHE A 74 23.88 -0.70 -1.61
N ALA A 75 23.46 -1.97 -1.56
CA ALA A 75 23.79 -2.88 -0.47
C ALA A 75 25.30 -3.07 -0.33
N ALA A 76 26.01 -3.26 -1.44
CA ALA A 76 27.47 -3.41 -1.45
C ALA A 76 28.19 -2.14 -0.95
N ILE A 77 27.78 -0.96 -1.43
CA ILE A 77 28.37 0.33 -0.99
C ILE A 77 28.18 0.51 0.51
N ILE A 78 26.95 0.36 1.02
CA ILE A 78 26.68 0.54 2.45
C ILE A 78 27.38 -0.52 3.31
N ALA A 79 27.46 -1.77 2.85
CA ALA A 79 28.14 -2.84 3.57
C ALA A 79 29.65 -2.60 3.74
N LEU A 80 30.27 -1.80 2.87
CA LEU A 80 31.68 -1.44 2.95
C LEU A 80 31.95 -0.20 3.80
N LEU A 81 30.94 0.65 4.05
CA LEU A 81 31.11 1.86 4.86
C LEU A 81 31.18 1.56 6.37
N PRO A 82 31.89 2.37 7.17
CA PRO A 82 31.87 2.24 8.63
C PRO A 82 30.49 2.56 9.21
N ILE A 83 29.89 1.64 9.97
CA ILE A 83 28.55 1.79 10.59
C ILE A 83 28.44 3.04 11.46
N ALA A 84 29.47 3.33 12.25
CA ALA A 84 29.50 4.49 13.14
C ALA A 84 29.79 5.81 12.40
N GLY A 85 30.10 5.75 11.09
CA GLY A 85 30.43 6.91 10.29
C GLY A 85 29.19 7.71 9.91
N GLY A 86 29.26 9.04 10.03
CA GLY A 86 28.22 9.95 9.56
C GLY A 86 27.85 9.76 8.07
N MET A 87 28.78 9.23 7.26
CA MET A 87 28.55 8.95 5.84
C MET A 87 27.43 7.95 5.57
N VAL A 88 27.31 6.87 6.36
CA VAL A 88 26.19 5.92 6.20
C VAL A 88 24.86 6.63 6.41
N ARG A 89 24.79 7.47 7.45
CA ARG A 89 23.59 8.26 7.75
C ARG A 89 23.25 9.21 6.62
N ILE A 90 24.24 9.89 6.05
CA ILE A 90 24.06 10.81 4.91
C ILE A 90 23.52 10.04 3.70
N VAL A 91 24.15 8.93 3.30
CA VAL A 91 23.76 8.17 2.10
C VAL A 91 22.34 7.61 2.26
N VAL A 92 22.04 6.98 3.40
CA VAL A 92 20.72 6.42 3.68
C VAL A 92 19.65 7.53 3.72
N SER A 93 19.96 8.67 4.36
CA SER A 93 19.03 9.82 4.41
C SER A 93 18.81 10.41 3.03
N ALA A 94 19.86 10.56 2.21
CA ALA A 94 19.75 11.06 0.85
C ALA A 94 18.91 10.12 -0.03
N CYS A 95 19.10 8.81 0.07
CA CYS A 95 18.26 7.82 -0.61
C CYS A 95 16.80 7.91 -0.16
N GLY A 96 16.55 8.04 1.14
CA GLY A 96 15.20 8.23 1.70
C GLY A 96 14.54 9.52 1.22
N LEU A 97 15.27 10.63 1.23
CA LEU A 97 14.82 11.93 0.71
C LEU A 97 14.54 11.90 -0.79
N ALA A 98 15.39 11.23 -1.58
CA ALA A 98 15.17 11.06 -3.01
C ALA A 98 13.92 10.23 -3.29
N ALA A 99 13.73 9.12 -2.57
CA ALA A 99 12.51 8.31 -2.67
C ALA A 99 11.27 9.11 -2.27
N LEU A 100 11.36 9.90 -1.19
CA LEU A 100 10.29 10.80 -0.76
C LEU A 100 9.97 11.87 -1.81
N ALA A 101 10.98 12.53 -2.37
CA ALA A 101 10.83 13.53 -3.41
C ALA A 101 10.16 12.93 -4.66
N LEU A 102 10.56 11.73 -5.08
CA LEU A 102 9.93 11.01 -6.20
C LEU A 102 8.44 10.74 -5.94
N VAL A 103 8.07 10.39 -4.70
CA VAL A 103 6.67 10.20 -4.30
C VAL A 103 5.91 11.54 -4.33
N LEU A 104 6.53 12.62 -3.85
CA LEU A 104 5.88 13.93 -3.74
C LEU A 104 5.74 14.67 -5.09
N VAL A 105 6.70 14.50 -6.01
CA VAL A 105 6.76 15.19 -7.31
C VAL A 105 5.91 14.50 -8.38
N ARG A 106 5.48 13.24 -8.15
CA ARG A 106 4.59 12.54 -9.06
C ARG A 106 3.34 13.40 -9.36
N PRO A 107 3.05 13.73 -10.64
CA PRO A 107 1.90 14.54 -11.01
C PRO A 107 0.59 13.93 -10.52
N ALA A 108 -0.30 14.78 -10.01
CA ALA A 108 -1.64 14.37 -9.61
C ALA A 108 -2.49 14.06 -10.85
N ALA A 109 -3.06 12.86 -10.91
CA ALA A 109 -3.83 12.37 -12.06
C ALA A 109 -5.36 12.59 -11.90
N ALA A 110 -6.10 12.64 -13.02
CA ALA A 110 -7.50 13.06 -13.16
C ALA A 110 -8.55 11.91 -13.08
N PRO A 111 -9.68 12.08 -12.36
CA PRO A 111 -10.57 11.00 -11.87
C PRO A 111 -11.25 10.11 -12.93
N THR A 112 -11.12 8.78 -12.80
CA THR A 112 -11.99 7.75 -13.44
C THR A 112 -13.07 7.25 -12.46
N PRO A 113 -14.34 7.06 -12.89
CA PRO A 113 -15.43 6.62 -12.01
C PRO A 113 -15.28 5.13 -11.64
N VAL A 114 -15.05 4.86 -10.35
CA VAL A 114 -15.09 3.50 -9.78
C VAL A 114 -16.56 3.07 -9.62
N ALA A 115 -16.95 1.97 -10.26
CA ALA A 115 -18.25 1.36 -10.04
C ALA A 115 -18.40 0.98 -8.56
N ALA A 116 -19.47 1.47 -7.93
CA ALA A 116 -19.81 1.18 -6.55
C ALA A 116 -20.15 -0.31 -6.37
N GLY A 117 -19.14 -1.14 -6.11
CA GLY A 117 -19.33 -2.58 -5.91
C GLY A 117 -18.09 -3.31 -5.39
N ASP A 118 -16.90 -2.93 -5.85
CA ASP A 118 -15.67 -3.63 -5.45
C ASP A 118 -14.99 -2.91 -4.29
N ALA A 119 -15.43 -3.22 -3.07
CA ALA A 119 -14.61 -2.98 -1.90
C ALA A 119 -13.31 -3.80 -2.07
N PRO A 120 -12.12 -3.18 -2.17
CA PRO A 120 -10.89 -3.94 -2.34
C PRO A 120 -10.79 -4.92 -1.17
N GLY A 121 -10.76 -6.21 -1.50
CA GLY A 121 -10.76 -7.29 -0.54
C GLY A 121 -9.71 -7.01 0.52
N ARG A 122 -10.17 -6.79 1.76
CA ARG A 122 -9.29 -6.65 2.93
C ARG A 122 -8.27 -7.78 2.86
N LEU A 123 -7.00 -7.43 2.71
CA LEU A 123 -5.91 -8.41 2.62
C LEU A 123 -6.01 -9.35 3.84
N ARG A 124 -6.50 -10.58 3.62
CA ARG A 124 -6.52 -11.65 4.62
C ARG A 124 -5.08 -11.79 5.11
N GLY A 125 -4.84 -11.48 6.39
CA GLY A 125 -3.50 -11.49 6.98
C GLY A 125 -3.01 -10.14 7.51
N TRP A 126 -3.72 -9.03 7.29
CA TRP A 126 -3.30 -7.72 7.82
C TRP A 126 -3.17 -7.71 9.36
N TRP A 127 -4.08 -8.39 10.05
CA TRP A 127 -4.03 -8.54 11.51
C TRP A 127 -2.78 -9.29 11.97
N VAL A 128 -2.29 -10.27 11.19
CA VAL A 128 -1.08 -11.02 11.55
C VAL A 128 0.12 -10.09 11.56
N TRP A 129 0.28 -9.27 10.52
CA TRP A 129 1.36 -8.29 10.45
C TRP A 129 1.23 -7.20 11.51
N ALA A 130 0.00 -6.76 11.81
CA ALA A 130 -0.27 -5.83 12.90
C ALA A 130 0.17 -6.40 14.25
N THR A 131 -0.25 -7.63 14.55
CA THR A 131 0.09 -8.32 15.78
C THR A 131 1.59 -8.54 15.88
N VAL A 132 2.25 -9.00 14.81
CA VAL A 132 3.71 -9.17 14.78
C VAL A 132 4.41 -7.84 15.04
N GLY A 133 4.00 -6.75 14.37
CA GLY A 133 4.60 -5.43 14.56
C GLY A 133 4.43 -4.92 15.99
N VAL A 134 3.22 -5.06 16.56
CA VAL A 134 2.93 -4.65 17.95
C VAL A 134 3.70 -5.49 18.95
N VAL A 135 3.71 -6.82 18.80
CA VAL A 135 4.46 -7.74 19.69
C VAL A 135 5.95 -7.44 19.64
N THR A 136 6.52 -7.22 18.46
CA THR A 136 7.93 -6.83 18.32
C THR A 136 8.23 -5.47 18.97
N CYS A 137 7.33 -4.49 18.83
CA CYS A 137 7.49 -3.19 19.51
C CYS A 137 7.44 -3.33 21.04
N LEU A 138 6.48 -4.11 21.55
CA LEU A 138 6.34 -4.35 22.99
C LEU A 138 7.53 -5.15 23.54
N TRP A 139 8.01 -6.15 22.81
CA TRP A 139 9.24 -6.88 23.11
C TRP A 139 10.39 -5.89 23.26
N GLU A 140 10.66 -5.08 22.24
CA GLU A 140 11.74 -4.07 22.24
C GLU A 140 11.63 -3.10 23.42
N LEU A 141 10.42 -2.66 23.77
CA LEU A 141 10.21 -1.79 24.93
C LEU A 141 10.55 -2.48 26.23
N SER A 142 10.01 -3.68 26.40
CA SER A 142 10.15 -4.44 27.63
C SER A 142 11.62 -4.81 27.87
N SER A 143 12.33 -5.26 26.84
CA SER A 143 13.78 -5.51 26.91
C SER A 143 14.55 -4.23 27.22
N PHE A 144 14.24 -3.11 26.56
CA PHE A 144 14.92 -1.85 26.83
C PHE A 144 14.72 -1.36 28.26
N ILE A 145 13.48 -1.41 28.78
CA ILE A 145 13.19 -1.02 30.16
C ILE A 145 13.92 -1.97 31.13
N ALA A 146 13.87 -3.28 30.89
CA ALA A 146 14.56 -4.26 31.72
C ALA A 146 16.08 -4.00 31.78
N GLN A 147 16.70 -3.67 30.65
CA GLN A 147 18.13 -3.32 30.59
C GLN A 147 18.49 -2.04 31.36
N GLN A 148 17.57 -1.07 31.45
CA GLN A 148 17.76 0.15 32.24
C GLN A 148 17.57 -0.09 33.75
N VAL A 149 16.61 -0.93 34.13
CA VAL A 149 16.30 -1.24 35.53
C VAL A 149 17.29 -2.24 36.12
N TRP A 150 17.71 -3.24 35.34
CA TRP A 150 18.66 -4.28 35.75
C TRP A 150 19.86 -4.37 34.80
N PRO A 151 20.81 -3.42 34.86
CA PRO A 151 21.98 -3.41 33.97
C PRO A 151 22.88 -4.65 34.12
N ALA A 152 22.84 -5.33 35.27
CA ALA A 152 23.61 -6.55 35.49
C ALA A 152 23.05 -7.77 34.75
N ASP A 153 21.80 -7.72 34.28
CA ASP A 153 21.07 -8.87 33.72
C ASP A 153 20.66 -8.70 32.25
N GLN A 154 21.43 -7.91 31.50
CA GLN A 154 21.11 -7.60 30.09
C GLN A 154 21.05 -8.85 29.20
N VAL A 155 21.81 -9.90 29.54
CA VAL A 155 21.86 -11.16 28.78
C VAL A 155 20.53 -11.90 28.78
N ASN A 156 19.74 -11.78 29.86
CA ASN A 156 18.44 -12.44 29.99
C ASN A 156 17.30 -11.65 29.35
N HIS A 157 17.55 -10.40 28.94
CA HIS A 157 16.58 -9.52 28.31
C HIS A 157 17.11 -8.92 26.99
N PRO A 158 17.45 -9.76 25.98
CA PRO A 158 17.97 -9.26 24.72
C PRO A 158 16.89 -8.48 23.97
N ALA A 159 17.23 -7.26 23.54
CA ALA A 159 16.44 -6.57 22.53
C ALA A 159 16.66 -7.25 21.17
N ALA A 160 15.70 -7.14 20.25
CA ALA A 160 15.91 -7.63 18.89
C ALA A 160 17.08 -6.89 18.20
N SER A 161 17.33 -5.62 18.57
CA SER A 161 18.54 -4.90 18.17
C SER A 161 19.84 -5.58 18.60
N ASP A 162 19.85 -6.23 19.77
CA ASP A 162 21.04 -6.91 20.29
C ASP A 162 21.30 -8.22 19.54
N LEU A 163 20.23 -8.86 19.05
CA LEU A 163 20.33 -10.05 18.19
C LEU A 163 20.82 -9.69 16.77
N ILE A 164 20.39 -8.55 16.25
CA ILE A 164 20.75 -8.07 14.91
C ILE A 164 22.15 -7.41 14.92
N GLY A 165 22.56 -6.82 16.04
CA GLY A 165 23.83 -6.11 16.19
C GLY A 165 25.05 -6.89 15.69
N PRO A 166 25.28 -8.15 16.14
CA PRO A 166 26.38 -8.99 15.67
C PRO A 166 26.34 -9.28 14.17
N LEU A 167 25.17 -9.38 13.55
CA LEU A 167 25.07 -9.52 12.09
C LEU A 167 25.54 -8.24 11.40
N LEU A 168 25.17 -7.08 11.95
CA LEU A 168 25.54 -5.78 11.39
C LEU A 168 27.03 -5.46 11.54
N THR A 169 27.73 -5.96 12.57
CA THR A 169 29.17 -5.66 12.72
C THR A 169 30.00 -6.24 11.56
N THR A 170 29.58 -7.36 10.98
CA THR A 170 30.24 -7.95 9.82
C THR A 170 29.79 -7.29 8.50
N TRP A 171 30.70 -7.14 7.54
CA TRP A 171 30.35 -6.64 6.20
C TRP A 171 29.37 -7.59 5.47
N LEU A 172 29.54 -8.90 5.69
CA LEU A 172 28.72 -9.92 5.05
C LEU A 172 27.28 -9.91 5.59
N GLY A 173 27.10 -9.86 6.93
CA GLY A 173 25.77 -9.79 7.53
C GLY A 173 25.02 -8.52 7.13
N ARG A 174 25.72 -7.38 7.00
CA ARG A 174 25.16 -6.16 6.41
C ARG A 174 24.68 -6.34 4.98
N ALA A 175 25.53 -6.90 4.12
CA ALA A 175 25.18 -7.11 2.73
C ALA A 175 23.93 -8.01 2.60
N ILE A 176 23.89 -9.11 3.35
CA ILE A 176 22.74 -10.03 3.36
C ILE A 176 21.47 -9.31 3.84
N LEU A 177 21.54 -8.59 4.96
CA LEU A 177 20.38 -7.89 5.50
C LEU A 177 19.84 -6.82 4.54
N LEU A 178 20.74 -6.03 3.93
CA LEU A 178 20.36 -4.98 2.97
C LEU A 178 19.80 -5.57 1.68
N LEU A 179 20.33 -6.71 1.21
CA LEU A 179 19.80 -7.42 0.06
C LEU A 179 18.40 -7.97 0.35
N LEU A 180 18.18 -8.60 1.50
CA LEU A 180 16.87 -9.09 1.92
C LEU A 180 15.86 -7.93 2.04
N TRP A 181 16.28 -6.83 2.66
CA TRP A 181 15.45 -5.64 2.81
C TRP A 181 15.09 -5.01 1.46
N GLY A 182 16.08 -4.83 0.60
CA GLY A 182 15.88 -4.28 -0.75
C GLY A 182 15.02 -5.19 -1.62
N ALA A 183 15.19 -6.52 -1.53
CA ALA A 183 14.36 -7.50 -2.20
C ALA A 183 12.91 -7.45 -1.71
N ALA A 184 12.68 -7.33 -0.41
CA ALA A 184 11.34 -7.16 0.17
C ALA A 184 10.68 -5.86 -0.32
N GLY A 185 11.41 -4.74 -0.35
CA GLY A 185 10.92 -3.47 -0.87
C GLY A 185 10.60 -3.52 -2.36
N TYR A 186 11.48 -4.13 -3.16
CA TYR A 186 11.26 -4.34 -4.58
C TYR A 186 10.04 -5.26 -4.84
N TRP A 187 9.91 -6.35 -4.09
CA TRP A 187 8.76 -7.24 -4.17
C TRP A 187 7.45 -6.50 -3.86
N LEU A 188 7.42 -5.68 -2.80
CA LEU A 188 6.26 -4.87 -2.45
C LEU A 188 5.88 -3.89 -3.57
N LEU A 189 6.87 -3.18 -4.12
CA LEU A 189 6.66 -2.25 -5.23
C LEU A 189 6.13 -2.99 -6.49
N HIS A 190 6.70 -4.16 -6.78
CA HIS A 190 6.26 -4.99 -7.89
C HIS A 190 4.80 -5.45 -7.73
N GLN A 191 4.40 -5.86 -6.52
CA GLN A 191 3.03 -6.26 -6.23
C GLN A 191 2.05 -5.07 -6.40
N LEU A 192 2.44 -3.87 -5.96
CA LEU A 192 1.63 -2.66 -6.14
C LEU A 192 1.41 -2.34 -7.62
N VAL A 193 2.46 -2.42 -8.45
CA VAL A 193 2.35 -2.13 -9.89
C VAL A 193 1.53 -3.19 -10.63
N THR A 194 1.74 -4.47 -10.31
CA THR A 194 1.06 -5.59 -11.01
C THR A 194 -0.40 -5.77 -10.59
N SER A 195 -0.76 -5.42 -9.35
CA SER A 195 -2.14 -5.51 -8.87
C SER A 195 -3.07 -4.48 -9.53
N GLY A 196 -2.53 -3.34 -10.00
CA GLY A 196 -3.31 -2.32 -10.70
C GLY A 196 -3.84 -2.73 -12.08
N GLY A 197 -3.25 -3.76 -12.72
CA GLY A 197 -3.62 -4.16 -14.08
C GLY A 197 -4.75 -5.19 -14.19
N ARG A 198 -5.09 -5.93 -13.12
CA ARG A 198 -6.09 -7.02 -13.19
C ARG A 198 -7.55 -6.54 -13.14
N GLY A 199 -7.80 -5.29 -12.76
CA GLY A 199 -9.17 -4.74 -12.66
C GLY A 199 -9.78 -4.27 -13.98
N ALA A 200 -8.97 -3.98 -15.00
CA ALA A 200 -9.44 -3.34 -16.23
C ALA A 200 -9.83 -4.31 -17.36
N GLY A 201 -9.38 -5.57 -17.31
CA GLY A 201 -9.48 -6.50 -18.45
C GLY A 201 -10.74 -7.36 -18.53
N THR A 202 -11.51 -7.48 -17.45
CA THR A 202 -12.59 -8.49 -17.37
C THR A 202 -13.98 -7.99 -17.78
N SER A 203 -14.16 -6.68 -17.99
CA SER A 203 -15.46 -6.09 -18.31
C SER A 203 -15.70 -5.83 -19.80
N ALA A 204 -14.68 -5.97 -20.65
CA ALA A 204 -14.79 -5.72 -22.10
C ALA A 204 -15.26 -6.95 -22.91
N GLY A 205 -15.43 -8.11 -22.27
CA GLY A 205 -15.70 -9.39 -22.93
C GLY A 205 -17.10 -9.93 -22.70
N MET A 206 -18.14 -9.10 -22.76
CA MET A 206 -19.52 -9.60 -22.82
C MET A 206 -20.42 -8.77 -23.74
N SER A 207 -19.84 -8.12 -24.76
CA SER A 207 -20.56 -7.88 -26.01
C SER A 207 -20.74 -9.23 -26.68
N GLY A 208 -21.90 -9.85 -26.44
CA GLY A 208 -22.30 -11.08 -27.11
C GLY A 208 -22.18 -10.97 -28.63
N PRO A 209 -22.07 -12.11 -29.34
CA PRO A 209 -22.04 -12.11 -30.80
C PRO A 209 -23.26 -11.34 -31.34
N PRO A 210 -23.11 -10.58 -32.44
CA PRO A 210 -24.23 -9.89 -33.06
C PRO A 210 -25.32 -10.93 -33.35
N GLN A 211 -26.46 -10.80 -32.68
CA GLN A 211 -27.64 -11.58 -33.03
C GLN A 211 -27.94 -11.27 -34.50
N ALA A 212 -27.84 -12.31 -35.34
CA ALA A 212 -28.24 -12.23 -36.73
C ALA A 212 -29.70 -11.77 -36.80
N PRO A 213 -30.06 -10.87 -37.72
CA PRO A 213 -31.43 -10.44 -37.88
C PRO A 213 -32.32 -11.65 -38.17
N PRO A 214 -33.51 -11.76 -37.54
CA PRO A 214 -34.45 -12.79 -37.90
C PRO A 214 -34.86 -12.58 -39.35
N THR A 215 -34.53 -13.56 -40.21
CA THR A 215 -35.12 -13.69 -41.54
C THR A 215 -36.60 -13.99 -41.37
N GLU A 216 -37.41 -12.94 -41.42
CA GLU A 216 -38.86 -13.02 -41.42
C GLU A 216 -39.32 -13.49 -42.81
N PRO A 217 -40.01 -14.64 -42.93
CA PRO A 217 -40.59 -15.07 -44.17
C PRO A 217 -41.79 -14.19 -44.52
N SER A 218 -41.74 -13.64 -45.73
CA SER A 218 -42.81 -13.01 -46.48
C SER A 218 -44.18 -13.65 -46.23
N ARG A 219 -45.00 -12.97 -45.42
CA ARG A 219 -46.43 -13.27 -45.29
C ARG A 219 -47.24 -12.12 -45.88
N THR A 220 -47.80 -12.45 -47.04
CA THR A 220 -48.78 -11.71 -47.82
C THR A 220 -49.92 -11.16 -46.98
N ASP A 221 -50.11 -9.84 -47.11
CA ASP A 221 -51.34 -9.14 -47.51
C ASP A 221 -52.70 -9.74 -47.12
N GLY A 222 -53.54 -8.91 -46.50
CA GLY A 222 -54.99 -9.14 -46.49
C GLY A 222 -55.72 -8.69 -45.22
N SER A 223 -56.53 -7.64 -45.36
CA SER A 223 -57.66 -7.21 -44.49
C SER A 223 -57.28 -6.59 -43.13
N ARG A 224 -57.33 -5.27 -42.93
CA ARG A 224 -58.48 -4.35 -43.03
C ARG A 224 -59.67 -4.85 -42.20
N HIS A 225 -59.69 -4.56 -40.90
CA HIS A 225 -60.94 -4.29 -40.18
C HIS A 225 -60.73 -3.28 -39.06
N SER A 226 -61.72 -2.41 -38.99
CA SER A 226 -61.81 -1.12 -38.34
C SER A 226 -62.56 -1.21 -37.01
N GLN A 227 -62.28 -0.23 -36.15
CA GLN A 227 -63.13 0.30 -35.06
C GLN A 227 -63.29 -0.53 -33.76
N PRO A 228 -63.81 0.08 -32.66
CA PRO A 228 -63.87 1.50 -32.30
C PRO A 228 -63.37 1.82 -30.88
N SER A 229 -63.11 3.11 -30.69
CA SER A 229 -63.07 3.84 -29.43
C SER A 229 -64.35 3.63 -28.58
N GLY A 230 -64.15 3.40 -27.28
CA GLY A 230 -65.21 3.31 -26.27
C GLY A 230 -64.72 3.80 -24.90
N PRO A 231 -65.64 4.22 -23.99
CA PRO A 231 -65.45 5.43 -23.21
C PRO A 231 -64.99 5.24 -21.75
N SER A 232 -64.50 6.36 -21.22
CA SER A 232 -64.36 6.79 -19.83
C SER A 232 -65.13 6.03 -18.73
N SER A 233 -64.46 5.83 -17.59
CA SER A 233 -65.10 6.00 -16.28
C SER A 233 -64.10 6.39 -15.17
N PRO A 234 -64.57 7.04 -14.08
CA PRO A 234 -63.78 7.89 -13.20
C PRO A 234 -63.61 7.33 -11.77
N ARG A 235 -62.80 8.05 -10.96
CA ARG A 235 -62.99 8.31 -9.50
C ARG A 235 -62.81 7.10 -8.55
N TRP A 236 -61.89 7.13 -7.59
CA TRP A 236 -62.00 7.53 -6.15
C TRP A 236 -60.76 6.86 -5.48
N GLU A 237 -60.16 7.19 -4.34
CA GLU A 237 -60.46 8.05 -3.21
C GLU A 237 -59.18 8.21 -2.36
N ALA A 238 -59.18 9.19 -1.47
CA ALA A 238 -58.15 9.40 -0.46
C ALA A 238 -58.42 8.54 0.79
N GLY A 239 -57.34 8.15 1.48
CA GLY A 239 -57.34 7.69 2.87
C GLY A 239 -55.90 7.69 3.38
N ARG A 240 -55.49 8.75 4.09
CA ARG A 240 -55.25 8.80 5.55
C ARG A 240 -54.28 7.75 6.08
#